data_AF-A0A840IJ12-F1
#
_entry.id   AF-A0A840IJ12-F1
#
_cell.length_a   1.000
_cell.length_b   1.000
_cell.length_c   1.000
_cell.angle_alpha   90.00
_cell.angle_beta   90.00
_cell.angle_gamma   90.00
#
_symmetry.space_group_name_H-M   'P 1'
#
loop_
_entity.id
_entity.type
_entity.pdbx_description
1 polymer ?
#
loop_
_entity_poly.entity_id
_entity_poly.type
_entity_poly.pdbx_seq_one_letter_code
_entity_poly.pdbx_strand_id
1 'polypeptide(L)'
;MSDEETYEIGATARWVEVAERLRGTEVALLHALALVRGVDPELSATSALVLSEEQVAELLEAVEELGDRVEQLRTRAEGLPRGEVELRLRTLQLEAEAALSAGVADVELAELYARCLPVAAGFPALAAALRCTDCHEAWGATPVGRVIGSFRDADGQLVRHVTEQATLSPQARWDCCDRERIGRLAVALERHVAPERCR
;
A
#
# COMPACT_ATOMS: atom_id res chain seq x y z
N MET A 1 -5.18 29.28 3.11
CA MET A 1 -4.62 28.32 2.16
C MET A 1 -4.82 28.89 0.78
N SER A 2 -3.75 29.31 0.14
CA SER A 2 -3.77 29.79 -1.24
C SER A 2 -3.90 28.62 -2.21
N ASP A 3 -4.39 28.88 -3.43
CA ASP A 3 -4.50 27.88 -4.49
C ASP A 3 -3.14 27.24 -4.86
N GLU A 4 -2.03 27.92 -4.56
CA GLU A 4 -0.66 27.43 -4.68
C GLU A 4 -0.34 26.26 -3.73
N GLU A 5 -0.73 26.35 -2.45
CA GLU A 5 -0.50 25.26 -1.47
C GLU A 5 -1.29 24.01 -1.86
N THR A 6 -2.51 24.18 -2.40
CA THR A 6 -3.36 23.06 -2.82
C THR A 6 -2.82 22.39 -4.10
N TYR A 7 -2.16 23.14 -4.98
CA TYR A 7 -1.53 22.62 -6.20
C TYR A 7 -0.27 21.79 -5.90
N GLU A 8 0.56 22.23 -4.95
CA GLU A 8 1.73 21.47 -4.50
C GLU A 8 1.34 20.15 -3.81
N ILE A 9 0.21 20.16 -3.09
CA ILE A 9 -0.28 18.99 -2.34
C ILE A 9 -0.66 17.81 -3.25
N GLY A 10 -1.38 18.07 -4.34
CA GLY A 10 -1.74 17.00 -5.29
C GLY A 10 -0.56 16.47 -6.11
N ALA A 11 0.55 17.20 -6.18
CA ALA A 11 1.73 16.80 -6.96
C ALA A 11 2.57 15.77 -6.21
N THR A 12 2.77 15.95 -4.90
CA THR A 12 3.62 15.09 -4.07
C THR A 12 3.08 13.66 -3.99
N ALA A 13 1.77 13.48 -3.77
CA ALA A 13 1.14 12.16 -3.76
C ALA A 13 1.30 11.39 -5.10
N ARG A 14 1.21 12.10 -6.25
CA ARG A 14 1.39 11.49 -7.58
C ARG A 14 2.83 11.00 -7.81
N TRP A 15 3.82 11.75 -7.35
CA TRP A 15 5.23 11.30 -7.41
C TRP A 15 5.48 10.06 -6.57
N VAL A 16 4.87 9.99 -5.39
CA VAL A 16 5.00 8.82 -4.49
C VAL A 16 4.26 7.61 -5.03
N GLU A 17 3.08 7.80 -5.64
CA GLU A 17 2.40 6.73 -6.36
C GLU A 17 3.30 6.12 -7.45
N VAL A 18 3.95 6.97 -8.25
CA VAL A 18 4.88 6.51 -9.30
C VAL A 18 6.08 5.78 -8.70
N ALA A 19 6.68 6.30 -7.63
CA ALA A 19 7.81 5.65 -6.95
C ALA A 19 7.45 4.28 -6.34
N GLU A 20 6.29 4.18 -5.69
CA GLU A 20 5.78 2.93 -5.10
C GLU A 20 5.44 1.91 -6.18
N ARG A 21 4.79 2.32 -7.27
CA ARG A 21 4.52 1.45 -8.41
C ARG A 21 5.81 0.99 -9.10
N LEU A 22 6.82 1.86 -9.23
CA LEU A 22 8.14 1.48 -9.74
C LEU A 22 8.79 0.39 -8.86
N ARG A 23 8.76 0.56 -7.54
CA ARG A 23 9.28 -0.43 -6.60
C ARG A 23 8.51 -1.76 -6.67
N GLY A 24 7.19 -1.71 -6.77
CA GLY A 24 6.36 -2.91 -6.95
C GLY A 24 6.69 -3.66 -8.25
N THR A 25 6.95 -2.93 -9.33
CA THR A 25 7.40 -3.48 -10.61
C THR A 25 8.81 -4.09 -10.51
N GLU A 26 9.73 -3.46 -9.79
CA GLU A 26 11.07 -4.02 -9.52
C GLU A 26 10.99 -5.35 -8.77
N VAL A 27 10.14 -5.44 -7.73
CA VAL A 27 9.94 -6.70 -6.99
C VAL A 27 9.38 -7.81 -7.90
N ALA A 28 8.39 -7.49 -8.73
CA ALA A 28 7.84 -8.46 -9.69
C ALA A 28 8.90 -8.90 -10.72
N LEU A 29 9.74 -7.98 -11.20
CA LEU A 29 10.86 -8.29 -12.08
C LEU A 29 11.87 -9.22 -11.42
N LEU A 30 12.25 -8.95 -10.17
CA LEU A 30 13.14 -9.81 -9.40
C LEU A 30 12.55 -11.20 -9.18
N HIS A 31 11.24 -11.32 -8.98
CA HIS A 31 10.55 -12.61 -8.90
C HIS A 31 10.60 -13.37 -10.23
N ALA A 32 10.27 -12.71 -11.34
CA ALA A 32 10.36 -13.31 -12.68
C ALA A 32 11.81 -13.76 -12.99
N LEU A 33 12.81 -12.94 -12.63
CA LEU A 33 14.23 -13.30 -12.76
C LEU A 33 14.63 -14.48 -11.88
N ALA A 34 13.98 -14.68 -10.73
CA ALA A 34 14.21 -15.83 -9.88
C ALA A 34 13.73 -17.15 -10.53
N LEU A 35 12.63 -17.11 -11.31
CA LEU A 35 12.13 -18.28 -12.04
C LEU A 35 13.11 -18.75 -13.13
N VAL A 36 13.83 -17.82 -13.74
CA VAL A 36 14.87 -18.11 -14.76
C VAL A 36 16.29 -18.10 -14.20
N ARG A 37 16.44 -18.17 -12.87
CA ARG A 37 17.76 -18.07 -12.22
C ARG A 37 18.61 -19.29 -12.58
N GLY A 38 19.80 -19.05 -13.11
CA GLY A 38 20.69 -20.11 -13.62
C GLY A 38 20.66 -20.27 -15.14
N VAL A 39 19.81 -19.51 -15.84
CA VAL A 39 19.97 -19.30 -17.27
C VAL A 39 21.14 -18.35 -17.48
N ASP A 40 22.24 -18.90 -17.97
CA ASP A 40 23.34 -18.09 -18.49
C ASP A 40 22.86 -17.43 -19.80
N PRO A 41 22.77 -16.10 -19.91
CA PRO A 41 22.44 -15.44 -21.18
C PRO A 41 23.47 -15.75 -22.28
N GLU A 42 24.65 -16.25 -21.91
CA GLU A 42 25.69 -16.77 -22.81
C GLU A 42 25.66 -18.30 -22.94
N LEU A 43 24.52 -18.96 -22.70
CA LEU A 43 24.27 -20.41 -22.83
C LEU A 43 25.34 -21.12 -23.67
N SER A 44 26.32 -21.73 -23.00
CA SER A 44 27.31 -22.54 -23.69
C SER A 44 26.61 -23.76 -24.29
N ALA A 45 27.17 -24.33 -25.37
CA ALA A 45 26.58 -25.47 -26.09
C ALA A 45 26.31 -26.73 -25.21
N THR A 46 26.74 -26.74 -23.94
CA THR A 46 26.60 -27.86 -23.01
C THR A 46 25.61 -27.63 -21.86
N SER A 47 25.02 -26.44 -21.73
CA SER A 47 24.08 -26.11 -20.65
C SER A 47 22.64 -26.25 -21.13
N ALA A 48 21.81 -27.02 -20.41
CA ALA A 48 20.39 -27.17 -20.69
C ALA A 48 19.57 -26.78 -19.45
N LEU A 49 18.61 -25.88 -19.62
CA LEU A 49 17.59 -25.56 -18.64
C LEU A 49 16.34 -26.38 -18.98
N VAL A 50 15.80 -27.09 -18.00
CA VAL A 50 14.50 -27.75 -18.13
C VAL A 50 13.53 -27.05 -17.19
N LEU A 51 12.59 -26.31 -17.76
CA LEU A 51 11.45 -25.76 -17.04
C LEU A 51 10.26 -26.70 -17.22
N SER A 52 9.45 -26.87 -16.18
CA SER A 52 8.14 -27.53 -16.32
C SER A 52 7.17 -26.65 -17.12
N GLU A 53 6.11 -27.24 -17.67
CA GLU A 53 5.03 -26.47 -18.32
C GLU A 53 4.43 -25.42 -17.37
N GLU A 54 4.32 -25.76 -16.08
CA GLU A 54 3.85 -24.85 -15.02
C GLU A 54 4.80 -23.65 -14.83
N GLN A 55 6.11 -23.88 -14.76
CA GLN A 55 7.10 -22.79 -14.64
C GLN A 55 7.13 -21.88 -15.87
N VAL A 56 6.91 -22.44 -17.07
CA VAL A 56 6.79 -21.65 -18.30
C VAL A 56 5.52 -20.80 -18.27
N ALA A 57 4.39 -21.36 -17.82
CA ALA A 57 3.15 -20.62 -17.67
C ALA A 57 3.27 -19.48 -16.64
N GLU A 58 3.86 -19.75 -15.47
CA GLU A 58 4.13 -18.75 -14.42
C GLU A 58 5.03 -17.62 -14.95
N LEU A 59 6.06 -17.95 -15.74
CA LEU A 59 6.95 -16.96 -16.34
C LEU A 59 6.22 -16.07 -17.35
N LEU A 60 5.37 -16.67 -18.22
CA LEU A 60 4.59 -15.92 -19.20
C LEU A 60 3.61 -14.94 -18.51
N GLU A 61 2.90 -15.41 -17.48
CA GLU A 61 2.00 -14.58 -16.68
C GLU A 61 2.75 -13.42 -16.01
N ALA A 62 3.92 -13.68 -15.42
CA ALA A 62 4.73 -12.65 -14.81
C ALA A 62 5.24 -11.60 -15.82
N VAL A 63 5.60 -12.01 -17.04
CA VAL A 63 6.05 -11.11 -18.11
C VAL A 63 4.90 -10.24 -18.62
N GLU A 64 3.71 -10.81 -18.82
CA GLU A 64 2.51 -10.05 -19.21
C GLU A 64 2.14 -9.01 -18.15
N GLU A 65 2.12 -9.41 -16.87
CA GLU A 65 1.82 -8.50 -15.76
C GLU A 65 2.85 -7.35 -15.67
N LEU A 66 4.13 -7.65 -15.89
CA LEU A 66 5.18 -6.62 -15.95
C LEU A 66 4.96 -5.64 -17.10
N GLY A 67 4.54 -6.12 -18.28
CA GLY A 67 4.20 -5.28 -19.43
C GLY A 67 3.10 -4.28 -19.09
N ASP A 68 2.00 -4.77 -18.50
CA ASP A 68 0.87 -3.94 -18.10
C ASP A 68 1.28 -2.90 -17.04
N ARG A 69 2.07 -3.29 -16.06
CA ARG A 69 2.57 -2.39 -15.01
C ARG A 69 3.47 -1.29 -15.58
N VAL A 70 4.32 -1.60 -16.56
CA VAL A 70 5.19 -0.62 -17.24
C VAL A 70 4.36 0.39 -18.02
N GLU A 71 3.35 -0.04 -18.75
CA GLU A 71 2.47 0.86 -19.51
C GLU A 71 1.65 1.80 -18.61
N GLN A 72 1.16 1.26 -17.50
CA GLN A 72 0.49 2.03 -16.45
C GLN A 72 1.42 3.06 -15.79
N LEU A 73 2.69 2.71 -15.56
CA LEU A 73 3.71 3.62 -15.04
C LEU A 73 4.02 4.73 -16.02
N ARG A 74 4.15 4.42 -17.32
CA ARG A 74 4.37 5.39 -18.38
C ARG A 74 3.25 6.44 -18.39
N THR A 75 2.00 5.99 -18.41
CA THR A 75 0.82 6.86 -18.43
C THR A 75 0.78 7.80 -17.22
N ARG A 76 1.12 7.30 -16.02
CA ARG A 76 1.18 8.13 -14.81
C ARG A 76 2.34 9.12 -14.81
N ALA A 77 3.52 8.68 -15.27
CA ALA A 77 4.70 9.53 -15.38
C ALA A 77 4.48 10.70 -16.35
N GLU A 78 3.74 10.49 -17.44
CA GLU A 78 3.37 11.55 -18.38
C GLU A 78 2.50 12.65 -17.75
N GLY A 79 1.72 12.31 -16.70
CA GLY A 79 0.87 13.23 -15.96
C GLY A 79 1.57 13.98 -14.82
N LEU A 80 2.87 13.75 -14.60
CA LEU A 80 3.64 14.43 -13.56
C LEU A 80 3.99 15.88 -13.99
N PRO A 81 4.02 16.84 -13.04
CA PRO A 81 4.45 18.19 -13.34
C PRO A 81 5.89 18.20 -13.86
N ARG A 82 6.13 18.95 -14.94
CA ARG A 82 7.46 19.12 -15.54
C ARG A 82 8.21 20.25 -14.83
N GLY A 83 9.42 20.00 -14.36
CA GLY A 83 10.27 20.99 -13.69
C GLY A 83 11.03 20.41 -12.50
N GLU A 84 11.78 21.25 -11.80
CA GLU A 84 12.33 20.90 -10.49
C GLU A 84 11.18 20.80 -9.48
N VAL A 85 11.10 19.67 -8.78
CA VAL A 85 10.10 19.42 -7.73
C VAL A 85 10.84 19.14 -6.43
N GLU A 86 10.62 19.96 -5.41
CA GLU A 86 11.12 19.69 -4.06
C GLU A 86 10.10 18.81 -3.32
N LEU A 87 10.44 17.53 -3.10
CA LEU A 87 9.60 16.61 -2.34
C LEU A 87 10.09 16.52 -0.90
N ARG A 88 9.26 16.99 0.04
CA ARG A 88 9.53 16.88 1.47
C ARG A 88 8.70 15.76 2.09
N LEU A 89 9.37 14.81 2.75
CA LEU A 89 8.72 13.69 3.43
C LEU A 89 7.63 14.15 4.42
N ARG A 90 7.88 15.25 5.14
CA ARG A 90 6.91 15.79 6.09
C ARG A 90 5.63 16.29 5.41
N THR A 91 5.74 16.91 4.24
CA THR A 91 4.58 17.38 3.48
C THR A 91 3.74 16.19 3.03
N LEU A 92 4.38 15.18 2.44
CA LEU A 92 3.73 13.92 2.06
C LEU A 92 3.01 13.25 3.25
N GLN A 93 3.64 13.21 4.42
CA GLN A 93 3.03 12.62 5.62
C GLN A 93 1.80 13.41 6.06
N LEU A 94 1.86 14.74 6.08
CA LEU A 94 0.70 15.56 6.44
C LEU A 94 -0.46 15.38 5.45
N GLU A 95 -0.15 15.29 4.15
CA GLU A 95 -1.16 15.02 3.11
C GLU A 95 -1.78 13.65 3.26
N ALA A 96 -0.95 12.62 3.42
CA ALA A 96 -1.40 11.25 3.61
C ALA A 96 -2.26 11.12 4.87
N GLU A 97 -1.86 11.76 5.96
CA GLU A 97 -2.62 11.77 7.22
C GLU A 97 -3.98 12.44 7.04
N ALA A 98 -4.02 13.62 6.40
CA ALA A 98 -5.25 14.36 6.15
C ALA A 98 -6.19 13.61 5.19
N ALA A 99 -5.66 13.09 4.09
CA ALA A 99 -6.42 12.34 3.10
C ALA A 99 -6.99 11.04 3.71
N LEU A 100 -6.15 10.29 4.43
CA LEU A 100 -6.59 9.06 5.10
C LEU A 100 -7.65 9.36 6.15
N SER A 101 -7.46 10.37 7.01
CA SER A 101 -8.43 10.79 8.03
C SER A 101 -9.78 11.22 7.46
N ALA A 102 -9.77 11.82 6.26
CA ALA A 102 -10.99 12.23 5.57
C ALA A 102 -11.78 11.05 4.98
N GLY A 103 -11.20 9.84 4.95
CA GLY A 103 -11.81 8.63 4.40
C GLY A 103 -11.60 8.51 2.88
N VAL A 104 -10.72 7.58 2.49
CA VAL A 104 -10.42 7.28 1.08
C VAL A 104 -11.18 6.03 0.64
N ALA A 105 -12.08 6.18 -0.33
CA ALA A 105 -12.91 5.07 -0.82
C ALA A 105 -12.12 4.04 -1.65
N ASP A 106 -11.11 4.49 -2.40
CA ASP A 106 -10.22 3.61 -3.15
C ASP A 106 -9.21 2.95 -2.20
N VAL A 107 -9.25 1.62 -2.13
CA VAL A 107 -8.40 0.85 -1.22
C VAL A 107 -6.92 0.89 -1.60
N GLU A 108 -6.59 0.94 -2.90
CA GLU A 108 -5.19 1.02 -3.35
C GLU A 108 -4.60 2.38 -2.96
N LEU A 109 -5.40 3.44 -3.09
CA LEU A 109 -5.01 4.78 -2.69
C LEU A 109 -4.89 4.91 -1.16
N ALA A 110 -5.79 4.28 -0.40
CA ALA A 110 -5.69 4.22 1.07
C ALA A 110 -4.40 3.50 1.51
N GLU A 111 -4.06 2.37 0.89
CA GLU A 111 -2.82 1.64 1.14
C GLU A 111 -1.57 2.46 0.78
N LEU A 112 -1.63 3.23 -0.30
CA LEU A 112 -0.55 4.15 -0.67
C LEU A 112 -0.29 5.19 0.41
N TYR A 113 -1.35 5.86 0.89
CA TYR A 113 -1.22 6.82 2.00
C TYR A 113 -0.74 6.15 3.29
N ALA A 114 -1.21 4.93 3.59
CA ALA A 114 -0.74 4.16 4.73
C ALA A 114 0.79 3.91 4.66
N ARG A 115 1.34 3.52 3.51
CA ARG A 115 2.79 3.29 3.32
C ARG A 115 3.66 4.54 3.54
N CYS A 116 3.06 5.73 3.42
CA CYS A 116 3.71 7.00 3.68
C CYS A 116 3.81 7.33 5.18
N LEU A 117 2.94 6.73 6.00
CA LEU A 117 2.76 7.07 7.40
C LEU A 117 3.37 6.02 8.33
N PRO A 118 4.17 6.41 9.34
CA PRO A 118 4.49 5.50 10.43
C PRO A 118 3.21 5.16 11.21
N VAL A 119 3.18 4.00 11.87
CA VAL A 119 2.07 3.57 12.74
C VAL A 119 1.58 4.69 13.66
N ALA A 120 2.50 5.46 14.25
CA ALA A 120 2.18 6.54 15.19
C ALA A 120 1.36 7.69 14.60
N ALA A 121 1.48 7.98 13.31
CA ALA A 121 0.65 8.99 12.63
C ALA A 121 -0.52 8.34 11.88
N GLY A 122 -0.31 7.17 11.31
CA GLY A 122 -1.27 6.50 10.43
C GLY A 122 -2.45 5.84 11.14
N PHE A 123 -2.23 5.22 12.30
CA PHE A 123 -3.33 4.55 13.02
C PHE A 123 -4.38 5.54 13.55
N PRO A 124 -4.02 6.70 14.13
CA PRO A 124 -4.99 7.73 14.48
C PRO A 124 -5.79 8.24 13.27
N ALA A 125 -5.13 8.43 12.12
CA ALA A 125 -5.79 8.86 10.88
C ALA A 125 -6.80 7.81 10.38
N LEU A 126 -6.41 6.54 10.34
CA LEU A 126 -7.33 5.45 9.97
C LEU A 126 -8.49 5.33 10.96
N ALA A 127 -8.23 5.48 12.27
CA ALA A 127 -9.28 5.46 13.27
C ALA A 127 -10.30 6.60 13.08
N ALA A 128 -9.84 7.81 12.74
CA ALA A 128 -10.70 8.93 12.40
C ALA A 128 -11.57 8.62 11.17
N ALA A 129 -10.96 8.08 10.11
CA ALA A 129 -11.66 7.67 8.90
C ALA A 129 -12.79 6.67 9.19
N LEU A 130 -12.49 5.61 9.95
CA LEU A 130 -13.44 4.56 10.32
C LEU A 130 -14.60 5.05 11.20
N ARG A 131 -14.43 6.17 11.92
CA ARG A 131 -15.49 6.76 12.75
C ARG A 131 -16.36 7.76 12.00
N CYS A 132 -15.76 8.50 11.07
CA CYS A 132 -16.40 9.62 10.41
C CYS A 132 -16.96 9.28 9.03
N THR A 133 -16.55 8.14 8.45
CA THR A 133 -16.91 7.74 7.10
C THR A 133 -17.20 6.25 6.98
N ASP A 134 -17.96 5.88 5.97
CA ASP A 134 -18.20 4.49 5.57
C ASP A 134 -17.20 4.01 4.50
N CYS A 135 -15.97 4.56 4.46
CA CYS A 135 -14.94 4.18 3.47
C CYS A 135 -14.65 2.68 3.43
N HIS A 136 -14.80 2.01 4.58
CA HIS A 136 -14.66 0.56 4.72
C HIS A 136 -15.66 -0.23 3.87
N GLU A 137 -16.87 0.31 3.59
CA GLU A 137 -17.85 -0.36 2.72
C GLU A 137 -17.33 -0.43 1.27
N ALA A 138 -16.59 0.59 0.81
CA ALA A 138 -16.04 0.65 -0.54
C ALA A 138 -14.85 -0.31 -0.74
N TRP A 139 -14.12 -0.67 0.32
CA TRP A 139 -12.99 -1.59 0.25
C TRP A 139 -13.40 -3.06 0.07
N GLY A 140 -14.69 -3.37 0.28
CA GLY A 140 -15.33 -4.62 -0.11
C GLY A 140 -14.64 -5.87 0.43
N ALA A 141 -14.18 -6.72 -0.50
CA ALA A 141 -13.56 -8.01 -0.22
C ALA A 141 -12.13 -7.93 0.36
N THR A 142 -11.57 -6.72 0.49
CA THR A 142 -10.18 -6.56 0.92
C THR A 142 -10.01 -7.04 2.37
N PRO A 143 -8.95 -7.82 2.68
CA PRO A 143 -8.65 -8.19 4.06
C PRO A 143 -8.30 -6.97 4.92
N VAL A 144 -8.86 -6.89 6.13
CA VAL A 144 -8.58 -5.82 7.11
C VAL A 144 -7.08 -5.70 7.40
N GLY A 145 -6.41 -6.84 7.58
CA GLY A 145 -4.98 -6.89 7.85
C GLY A 145 -4.11 -6.38 6.71
N ARG A 146 -4.61 -6.34 5.46
CA ARG A 146 -3.88 -5.80 4.32
C ARG A 146 -3.73 -4.29 4.41
N VAL A 147 -4.81 -3.59 4.77
CA VAL A 147 -4.80 -2.13 4.96
C VAL A 147 -3.97 -1.76 6.20
N ILE A 148 -4.18 -2.45 7.34
CA ILE A 148 -3.41 -2.20 8.57
C ILE A 148 -1.93 -2.58 8.42
N GLY A 149 -1.63 -3.61 7.64
CA GLY A 149 -0.26 -4.03 7.34
C GLY A 149 0.46 -3.12 6.35
N SER A 150 -0.24 -2.19 5.70
CA SER A 150 0.36 -1.26 4.74
C SER A 150 1.05 -0.08 5.42
N PHE A 151 0.84 0.17 6.71
CA PHE A 151 1.52 1.27 7.40
C PHE A 151 3.02 1.01 7.53
N ARG A 152 3.81 2.08 7.47
CA ARG A 152 5.25 1.99 7.74
C ARG A 152 5.47 1.57 9.19
N ASP A 153 6.38 0.62 9.37
CA ASP A 153 6.72 -0.01 10.65
C ASP A 153 5.62 -0.93 11.21
N ALA A 154 4.56 -1.21 10.45
CA ALA A 154 3.61 -2.25 10.81
C ALA A 154 4.17 -3.64 10.49
N ASP A 155 4.18 -4.53 11.47
CA ASP A 155 4.54 -5.93 11.28
C ASP A 155 3.34 -6.87 11.49
N GLY A 156 3.51 -8.14 11.13
CA GLY A 156 2.44 -9.13 11.24
C GLY A 156 2.01 -9.45 12.68
N GLN A 157 2.82 -9.15 13.71
CA GLN A 157 2.41 -9.31 15.11
C GLN A 157 1.52 -8.15 15.53
N LEU A 158 1.91 -6.92 15.15
CA LEU A 158 1.14 -5.72 15.40
C LEU A 158 -0.24 -5.79 14.74
N VAL A 159 -0.29 -6.15 13.45
CA VAL A 159 -1.56 -6.29 12.72
C VAL A 159 -2.49 -7.27 13.43
N ARG A 160 -1.96 -8.46 13.80
CA ARG A 160 -2.73 -9.45 14.57
C ARG A 160 -3.25 -8.88 15.86
N HIS A 161 -2.36 -8.29 16.67
CA HIS A 161 -2.72 -7.73 17.97
C HIS A 161 -3.85 -6.69 17.88
N VAL A 162 -3.75 -5.74 16.95
CA VAL A 162 -4.78 -4.70 16.74
C VAL A 162 -6.11 -5.32 16.28
N THR A 163 -6.07 -6.25 15.32
CA THR A 163 -7.30 -6.91 14.84
C THR A 163 -7.96 -7.77 15.91
N GLU A 164 -7.19 -8.47 16.74
CA GLU A 164 -7.70 -9.30 17.84
C GLU A 164 -8.40 -8.44 18.91
N GLN A 165 -7.87 -7.27 19.25
CA GLN A 165 -8.54 -6.31 20.14
C GLN A 165 -9.91 -5.86 19.58
N ALA A 166 -10.07 -5.86 18.27
CA ALA A 166 -11.32 -5.57 17.57
C ALA A 166 -12.21 -6.81 17.37
N THR A 167 -11.81 -7.98 17.87
CA THR A 167 -12.43 -9.30 17.59
C THR A 167 -12.53 -9.64 16.10
N LEU A 168 -11.50 -9.25 15.34
CA LEU A 168 -11.36 -9.52 13.92
C LEU A 168 -10.16 -10.44 13.67
N SER A 169 -10.24 -11.24 12.61
CA SER A 169 -9.06 -11.85 12.00
C SER A 169 -8.40 -10.85 11.04
N PRO A 170 -7.07 -10.85 10.87
CA PRO A 170 -6.43 -10.10 9.79
C PRO A 170 -6.96 -10.44 8.39
N GLN A 171 -7.51 -11.65 8.22
CA GLN A 171 -8.11 -12.12 6.96
C GLN A 171 -9.62 -11.81 6.87
N ALA A 172 -10.20 -11.19 7.89
CA ALA A 172 -11.58 -10.72 7.82
C ALA A 172 -11.71 -9.69 6.69
N ARG A 173 -12.79 -9.77 5.92
CA ARG A 173 -13.09 -8.83 4.85
C ARG A 173 -13.83 -7.62 5.39
N TRP A 174 -13.58 -6.44 4.83
CA TRP A 174 -14.25 -5.21 5.26
C TRP A 174 -15.78 -5.27 5.09
N ASP A 175 -16.26 -5.85 4.00
CA ASP A 175 -17.70 -6.07 3.74
C ASP A 175 -18.41 -6.98 4.75
N CYS A 176 -17.67 -7.75 5.54
CA CYS A 176 -18.20 -8.62 6.59
C CYS A 176 -18.11 -7.99 8.00
N CYS A 177 -17.59 -6.77 8.12
CA CYS A 177 -17.43 -6.07 9.38
C CYS A 177 -18.64 -5.15 9.64
N ASP A 178 -19.41 -5.46 10.67
CA ASP A 178 -20.47 -4.55 11.13
C ASP A 178 -19.88 -3.28 11.78
N ARG A 179 -20.73 -2.25 11.94
CA ARG A 179 -20.35 -0.98 12.55
C ARG A 179 -19.74 -1.12 13.94
N GLU A 180 -20.14 -2.14 14.71
CA GLU A 180 -19.59 -2.36 16.05
C GLU A 180 -18.14 -2.85 15.98
N ARG A 181 -17.83 -3.77 15.08
CA ARG A 181 -16.46 -4.23 14.80
C ARG A 181 -15.59 -3.11 14.26
N ILE A 182 -16.12 -2.29 13.36
CA ILE A 182 -15.43 -1.10 12.83
C ILE A 182 -15.11 -0.11 13.96
N GLY A 183 -16.08 0.17 14.83
CA GLY A 183 -15.87 1.04 15.99
C GLY A 183 -14.82 0.50 16.96
N ARG A 184 -14.84 -0.81 17.24
CA ARG A 184 -13.82 -1.47 18.08
C ARG A 184 -12.43 -1.41 17.44
N LEU A 185 -12.33 -1.58 16.13
CA LEU A 185 -11.08 -1.45 15.40
C LEU A 185 -10.51 -0.04 15.49
N ALA A 186 -11.35 0.99 15.31
CA ALA A 186 -10.92 2.38 15.48
C ALA A 186 -10.38 2.64 16.90
N VAL A 187 -11.01 2.08 17.94
CA VAL A 187 -10.52 2.19 19.33
C VAL A 187 -9.19 1.44 19.53
N ALA A 188 -9.04 0.24 18.95
CA ALA A 188 -7.80 -0.54 19.05
C ALA A 188 -6.61 0.19 18.40
N LEU A 189 -6.83 0.79 17.23
CA LEU A 189 -5.83 1.60 16.52
C LEU A 189 -5.36 2.79 17.37
N GLU A 190 -6.27 3.55 17.97
CA GLU A 190 -5.92 4.69 18.84
C GLU A 190 -5.16 4.26 20.09
N ARG A 191 -5.59 3.18 20.75
CA ARG A 191 -4.97 2.69 21.99
C ARG A 191 -3.54 2.25 21.79
N HIS A 192 -3.20 1.73 20.61
CA HIS A 192 -1.84 1.31 20.31
C HIS A 192 -0.85 2.48 20.24
N VAL A 193 -1.35 3.68 19.95
CA VAL A 193 -0.52 4.88 19.78
C VAL A 193 -0.60 5.83 20.97
N ALA A 194 -1.60 5.65 21.85
CA ALA A 194 -1.68 6.39 23.09
C ALA A 194 -0.44 6.07 23.95
N PRO A 195 0.40 7.08 24.30
CA PRO A 195 1.48 6.84 25.24
C PRO A 195 0.84 6.34 26.53
N GLU A 196 1.35 5.21 27.06
CA GLU A 196 0.97 4.73 28.38
C GLU A 196 1.16 5.90 29.36
N ARG A 197 0.05 6.53 29.75
CA ARG A 197 0.07 7.52 30.82
C ARG A 197 0.50 6.74 32.04
N CYS A 198 1.76 6.95 32.45
CA CYS A 198 2.35 6.40 33.65
C CYS A 198 1.31 6.43 34.78
N ARG A 199 0.96 5.25 35.28
CA ARG A 199 0.28 5.05 36.55
C ARG A 199 1.27 4.42 37.52
#